data_AF-A0A7W5A2A3-F1
#
_entry.id   AF-A0A7W5A2A3-F1
#
_cell.length_a   1.000
_cell.length_b   1.000
_cell.length_c   1.000
_cell.angle_alpha   90.00
_cell.angle_beta   90.00
_cell.angle_gamma   90.00
#
_symmetry.space_group_name_H-M   'P 1'
#
loop_
_entity.id
_entity.type
_entity.pdbx_description
1 polymer ?
#
loop_
_entity_poly.entity_id
_entity_poly.type
_entity_poly.pdbx_seq_one_letter_code
_entity_poly.pdbx_strand_id
1 'polypeptide(L)'
;MPKPVAPTPVNWASMIPAMQTFKIDQLNRVVLDYGYIELEALARRNRRPPILRMLSPVMYWIAIAGVLAPFLSVAAILGSEDPMIEIVGAFAGGALGCASILYFYLPWSQSDYRQWDPTASTLSVLIGVFSAVALALIFAGVPDTDQPAILAAPIGVLFVVVIGTLVARYRRYSVEAPPRINVRELSSDEMAVLLKSRRQGLVRLRGRGIITHAEFETFDKSPLSSQTGSEV
;
A
#
# COMPACT_ATOMS: atom_id res chain seq x y z
N MET A 1 -6.69 13.75 -8.14
CA MET A 1 -6.14 12.37 -8.04
C MET A 1 -7.14 11.41 -8.68
N PRO A 2 -6.70 10.41 -9.46
CA PRO A 2 -7.60 9.40 -10.03
C PRO A 2 -8.32 8.64 -8.90
N LYS A 3 -9.61 8.36 -9.08
CA LYS A 3 -10.39 7.57 -8.13
C LYS A 3 -10.18 6.07 -8.40
N PRO A 4 -10.09 5.22 -7.36
CA PRO A 4 -10.07 3.77 -7.56
C PRO A 4 -11.39 3.33 -8.19
N VAL A 5 -11.31 2.42 -9.17
CA VAL A 5 -12.47 1.88 -9.89
C VAL A 5 -13.24 0.90 -9.00
N ALA A 6 -12.51 0.16 -8.17
CA ALA A 6 -13.06 -0.66 -7.09
C ALA A 6 -12.38 -0.25 -5.77
N PRO A 7 -13.02 0.57 -4.91
CA PRO A 7 -12.42 0.96 -3.64
C PRO A 7 -12.31 -0.27 -2.71
N THR A 8 -11.22 -0.34 -1.94
CA THR A 8 -11.11 -1.35 -0.88
C THR A 8 -12.23 -1.16 0.15
N PRO A 9 -12.72 -2.22 0.81
CA PRO A 9 -13.78 -2.09 1.82
C PRO A 9 -13.45 -1.09 2.93
N VAL A 10 -12.18 -0.98 3.31
CA VAL A 10 -11.69 -0.01 4.30
C VAL A 10 -11.74 1.44 3.76
N ASN A 11 -11.33 1.65 2.51
CA ASN A 11 -11.37 2.97 1.87
C ASN A 11 -12.81 3.40 1.57
N TRP A 12 -13.68 2.49 1.16
CA TRP A 12 -15.10 2.78 1.02
C TRP A 12 -15.71 3.15 2.39
N ALA A 13 -15.43 2.37 3.43
CA ALA A 13 -15.91 2.61 4.79
C ALA A 13 -15.43 3.95 5.37
N SER A 14 -14.31 4.52 4.90
CA SER A 14 -13.84 5.85 5.33
C SER A 14 -14.53 7.01 4.60
N MET A 15 -15.19 6.75 3.47
CA MET A 15 -15.92 7.76 2.68
C MET A 15 -17.39 7.90 3.07
N ILE A 16 -17.97 6.94 3.79
CA ILE A 16 -19.38 7.01 4.21
C ILE A 16 -19.59 8.17 5.20
N PRO A 17 -20.59 9.04 5.02
CA PRO A 17 -20.97 10.06 6.00
C PRO A 17 -21.44 9.43 7.32
N ALA A 18 -21.05 10.00 8.46
CA ALA A 18 -21.37 9.43 9.77
C ALA A 18 -22.88 9.38 10.09
N MET A 19 -23.71 10.17 9.42
CA MET A 19 -25.16 10.24 9.65
C MET A 19 -25.98 9.34 8.72
N GLN A 20 -25.35 8.53 7.86
CA GLN A 20 -26.07 7.68 6.91
C GLN A 20 -26.40 6.32 7.52
N THR A 21 -27.63 5.84 7.32
CA THR A 21 -28.04 4.48 7.70
C THR A 21 -27.25 3.44 6.90
N PHE A 22 -26.46 2.63 7.60
CA PHE A 22 -25.62 1.61 7.00
C PHE A 22 -26.45 0.37 6.61
N LYS A 23 -26.23 -0.15 5.39
CA LYS A 23 -26.80 -1.42 4.92
C LYS A 23 -25.67 -2.39 4.58
N ILE A 24 -25.75 -3.60 5.13
CA ILE A 24 -24.73 -4.64 4.93
C ILE A 24 -24.55 -5.03 3.46
N ASP A 25 -25.62 -4.97 2.66
CA ASP A 25 -25.57 -5.29 1.23
C ASP A 25 -24.66 -4.34 0.45
N GLN A 26 -24.52 -3.09 0.89
CA GLN A 26 -23.59 -2.14 0.28
C GLN A 26 -22.14 -2.57 0.52
N LEU A 27 -21.82 -3.04 1.73
CA LEU A 27 -20.50 -3.56 2.04
C LEU A 27 -20.25 -4.88 1.31
N ASN A 28 -21.22 -5.80 1.26
CA ASN A 28 -21.11 -7.04 0.49
C ASN A 28 -20.82 -6.75 -0.98
N ARG A 29 -21.53 -5.78 -1.59
CA ARG A 29 -21.25 -5.35 -2.97
C ARG A 29 -19.81 -4.86 -3.14
N VAL A 30 -19.32 -4.00 -2.25
CA VAL A 30 -17.94 -3.47 -2.34
C VAL A 30 -16.91 -4.59 -2.17
N VAL A 31 -17.16 -5.54 -1.26
CA VAL A 31 -16.29 -6.72 -1.07
C VAL A 31 -16.27 -7.59 -2.32
N LEU A 32 -17.41 -7.77 -3.00
CA LEU A 32 -17.49 -8.56 -4.23
C LEU A 32 -16.90 -7.84 -5.45
N ASP A 33 -17.11 -6.52 -5.57
CA ASP A 33 -16.53 -5.69 -6.62
C ASP A 33 -15.00 -5.61 -6.45
N TYR A 34 -14.47 -5.52 -5.21
CA TYR A 34 -13.02 -5.54 -4.95
C TYR A 34 -12.43 -6.95 -4.89
N GLY A 35 -13.26 -7.97 -4.71
CA GLY A 35 -12.82 -9.31 -4.35
C GLY A 35 -11.91 -9.95 -5.39
N TYR A 36 -12.08 -9.63 -6.69
CA TYR A 36 -11.22 -10.19 -7.73
C TYR A 36 -9.75 -9.88 -7.46
N ILE A 37 -9.45 -8.65 -7.04
CA ILE A 37 -8.10 -8.19 -6.74
C ILE A 37 -7.53 -8.94 -5.53
N GLU A 38 -8.36 -9.20 -4.52
CA GLU A 38 -7.98 -9.97 -3.32
C GLU A 38 -7.70 -11.45 -3.65
N LEU A 39 -8.56 -12.06 -4.48
CA LEU A 39 -8.38 -13.45 -4.90
C LEU A 39 -7.19 -13.60 -5.83
N GLU A 40 -6.95 -12.65 -6.73
CA GLU A 40 -5.75 -12.59 -7.56
C GLU A 40 -4.48 -12.46 -6.69
N ALA A 41 -4.53 -11.63 -5.65
CA ALA A 41 -3.44 -11.51 -4.68
C ALA A 41 -3.22 -12.81 -3.88
N LEU A 42 -4.28 -13.51 -3.49
CA LEU A 42 -4.21 -14.83 -2.85
C LEU A 42 -3.60 -15.87 -3.79
N ALA A 43 -4.07 -15.95 -5.03
CA ALA A 43 -3.55 -16.86 -6.05
C ALA A 43 -2.06 -16.64 -6.29
N ARG A 44 -1.62 -15.38 -6.40
CA ARG A 44 -0.19 -15.02 -6.46
C ARG A 44 0.57 -15.51 -5.24
N ARG A 45 0.04 -15.29 -4.03
CA ARG A 45 0.67 -15.78 -2.80
C ARG A 45 0.80 -17.30 -2.79
N ASN A 46 -0.22 -18.01 -3.27
CA ASN A 46 -0.25 -19.48 -3.35
C ASN A 46 0.64 -20.05 -4.46
N ARG A 47 1.08 -19.23 -5.43
CA ARG A 47 2.11 -19.63 -6.41
C ARG A 47 3.53 -19.42 -5.90
N ARG A 48 3.74 -18.62 -4.84
CA ARG A 48 5.09 -18.38 -4.31
C ARG A 48 5.67 -19.64 -3.66
N PRO A 49 6.98 -19.91 -3.84
CA PRO A 49 7.66 -20.99 -3.13
C PRO A 49 7.60 -20.80 -1.61
N PRO A 50 7.63 -21.87 -0.80
CA PRO A 50 7.44 -21.81 0.65
C PRO A 50 8.41 -20.86 1.36
N ILE A 51 9.67 -20.83 0.92
CA ILE A 51 10.72 -19.97 1.47
C ILE A 51 10.34 -18.48 1.33
N LEU A 52 9.85 -18.08 0.15
CA LEU A 52 9.41 -16.69 -0.06
C LEU A 52 8.16 -16.35 0.75
N ARG A 53 7.30 -17.33 1.08
CA ARG A 53 6.16 -17.10 1.98
C ARG A 53 6.62 -16.86 3.41
N MET A 54 7.63 -17.59 3.87
CA MET A 54 8.22 -17.42 5.21
C MET A 54 8.99 -16.11 5.35
N LEU A 55 9.65 -15.64 4.29
CA LEU A 55 10.37 -14.36 4.29
C LEU A 55 9.46 -13.14 4.11
N SER A 56 8.25 -13.31 3.56
CA SER A 56 7.32 -12.21 3.31
C SER A 56 7.02 -11.31 4.52
N PRO A 57 6.84 -11.82 5.76
CA PRO A 57 6.66 -10.99 6.96
C PRO A 57 7.92 -10.22 7.34
N VAL A 58 9.10 -10.82 7.19
CA VAL A 58 10.39 -10.14 7.46
C VAL A 58 10.58 -9.01 6.46
N MET A 59 10.34 -9.26 5.17
CA MET A 59 10.40 -8.24 4.12
C MET A 59 9.38 -7.11 4.34
N TYR A 60 8.21 -7.42 4.91
CA TYR A 60 7.23 -6.39 5.28
C TYR A 60 7.78 -5.43 6.35
N TRP A 61 8.40 -5.97 7.40
CA TRP A 61 9.03 -5.15 8.44
C TRP A 61 10.23 -4.35 7.92
N ILE A 62 11.04 -4.95 7.05
CA ILE A 62 12.13 -4.24 6.37
C ILE A 62 11.57 -3.10 5.52
N ALA A 63 10.46 -3.32 4.80
CA ALA A 63 9.83 -2.28 3.99
C ALA A 63 9.28 -1.15 4.86
N ILE A 64 8.67 -1.45 6.01
CA ILE A 64 8.22 -0.42 6.97
C ILE A 64 9.41 0.40 7.48
N ALA A 65 10.47 -0.27 7.96
CA ALA A 65 11.68 0.41 8.43
C ALA A 65 12.31 1.25 7.30
N GLY A 66 12.28 0.74 6.07
CA GLY A 66 12.78 1.42 4.88
C GLY A 66 12.04 2.70 4.51
N VAL A 67 10.78 2.89 4.96
CA VAL A 67 10.08 4.18 4.80
C VAL A 67 10.78 5.30 5.58
N LEU A 68 11.34 4.98 6.74
CA LEU A 68 12.02 5.94 7.61
C LEU A 68 13.51 6.10 7.27
N ALA A 69 14.07 5.18 6.48
CA ALA A 69 15.50 5.17 6.19
C ALA A 69 16.03 6.43 5.46
N PRO A 70 15.29 7.07 4.53
CA PRO A 70 15.69 8.34 3.93
C PRO A 70 15.80 9.49 4.95
N PHE A 71 14.99 9.47 6.00
CA PHE A 71 15.10 10.44 7.10
C PHE A 71 16.41 10.22 7.89
N LEU A 72 16.79 8.95 8.11
CA LEU A 72 18.07 8.62 8.74
C LEU A 72 19.27 9.07 7.89
N SER A 73 19.18 9.00 6.55
CA SER A 73 20.23 9.55 5.68
C SER A 73 20.35 11.06 5.82
N VAL A 74 19.23 11.80 5.87
CA VAL A 74 19.24 13.25 6.12
C VAL A 74 19.87 13.56 7.49
N ALA A 75 19.49 12.80 8.53
CA ALA A 75 20.06 12.98 9.86
C ALA A 75 21.57 12.67 9.91
N ALA A 76 22.02 11.64 9.19
CA ALA A 76 23.45 11.32 9.09
C ALA A 76 24.23 12.42 8.36
N ILE A 77 23.68 12.96 7.27
CA ILE A 77 24.28 14.07 6.51
C ILE A 77 24.37 15.36 7.34
N LEU A 78 23.36 15.65 8.17
CA LEU A 78 23.32 16.89 8.95
C LEU A 78 24.04 16.80 10.31
N GLY A 79 24.15 15.60 10.87
CA GLY A 79 24.52 15.40 12.26
C GLY A 79 25.82 14.64 12.49
N SER A 80 26.50 14.21 11.43
CA SER A 80 27.78 13.50 11.56
C SER A 80 28.95 14.42 11.20
N GLU A 81 30.04 14.28 11.94
CA GLU A 81 31.36 14.83 11.59
C GLU A 81 32.26 13.75 10.96
N ASP A 82 31.78 12.50 10.87
CA ASP A 82 32.51 11.36 10.32
C ASP A 82 32.02 11.07 8.87
N PRO A 83 32.84 11.33 7.84
CA PRO A 83 32.49 11.07 6.45
C PRO A 83 32.07 9.62 6.17
N MET A 84 32.59 8.66 6.94
CA MET A 84 32.20 7.25 6.77
C MET A 84 30.76 7.01 7.21
N ILE A 85 30.30 7.67 8.28
CA ILE A 85 28.91 7.56 8.75
C ILE A 85 27.95 8.21 7.76
N GLU A 86 28.32 9.35 7.17
CA GLU A 86 27.55 10.00 6.11
C GLU A 86 27.37 9.07 4.90
N ILE A 87 28.47 8.47 4.42
CA ILE A 87 28.45 7.54 3.29
C ILE A 87 27.61 6.31 3.61
N VAL A 88 27.89 5.63 4.73
CA VAL A 88 27.13 4.44 5.13
C VAL A 88 25.65 4.78 5.32
N GLY A 89 25.33 5.94 5.90
CA GLY A 89 23.97 6.43 6.09
C GLY A 89 23.25 6.70 4.77
N ALA A 90 23.93 7.31 3.79
CA ALA A 90 23.37 7.57 2.46
C ALA A 90 23.11 6.27 1.69
N PHE A 91 24.04 5.30 1.73
CA PHE A 91 23.87 3.99 1.08
C PHE A 91 22.79 3.15 1.76
N ALA A 92 22.79 3.07 3.09
CA ALA A 92 21.80 2.30 3.84
C ALA A 92 20.40 2.86 3.63
N GLY A 93 20.22 4.18 3.75
CA GLY A 93 18.90 4.78 3.56
C GLY A 93 18.43 4.78 2.11
N GLY A 94 19.34 4.96 1.14
CA GLY A 94 19.04 4.79 -0.28
C GLY A 94 18.56 3.36 -0.61
N ALA A 95 19.30 2.34 -0.16
CA ALA A 95 18.98 0.95 -0.41
C ALA A 95 17.68 0.50 0.29
N LEU A 96 17.50 0.85 1.58
CA LEU A 96 16.30 0.52 2.33
C LEU A 96 15.07 1.26 1.81
N GLY A 97 15.22 2.53 1.40
CA GLY A 97 14.16 3.29 0.74
C GLY A 97 13.73 2.64 -0.58
N CYS A 98 14.70 2.21 -1.40
CA CYS A 98 14.44 1.49 -2.64
C CYS A 98 13.70 0.17 -2.37
N ALA A 99 14.17 -0.61 -1.40
CA ALA A 99 13.56 -1.87 -1.01
C ALA A 99 12.11 -1.66 -0.55
N SER A 100 11.83 -0.61 0.23
CA SER A 100 10.48 -0.25 0.66
C SER A 100 9.55 0.07 -0.52
N ILE A 101 10.01 0.95 -1.43
CA ILE A 101 9.22 1.31 -2.62
C ILE A 101 8.95 0.09 -3.49
N LEU A 102 9.97 -0.71 -3.78
CA LEU A 102 9.84 -1.90 -4.61
C LEU A 102 8.93 -2.95 -3.96
N TYR A 103 8.97 -3.10 -2.63
CA TYR A 103 8.10 -4.00 -1.90
C TYR A 103 6.61 -3.69 -2.13
N PHE A 104 6.22 -2.41 -2.10
CA PHE A 104 4.84 -1.99 -2.37
C PHE A 104 4.52 -1.88 -3.87
N TYR A 105 5.51 -1.57 -4.70
CA TYR A 105 5.32 -1.37 -6.13
C TYR A 105 5.22 -2.68 -6.91
N LEU A 106 6.04 -3.69 -6.60
CA LEU A 106 6.09 -4.93 -7.37
C LEU A 106 4.75 -5.69 -7.39
N PRO A 107 4.09 -5.96 -6.24
CA PRO A 107 2.79 -6.62 -6.24
C PRO A 107 1.72 -5.81 -7.00
N TRP A 108 1.75 -4.48 -6.87
CA TRP A 108 0.86 -3.59 -7.61
C TRP A 108 1.09 -3.67 -9.13
N SER A 109 2.35 -3.67 -9.56
CA SER A 109 2.71 -3.73 -10.99
C SER A 109 2.30 -5.05 -11.66
N GLN A 110 2.25 -6.12 -10.86
CA GLN A 110 1.88 -7.48 -11.28
C GLN A 110 0.36 -7.73 -11.23
N SER A 111 -0.45 -6.77 -10.78
CA SER A 111 -1.90 -6.90 -10.80
C SER A 111 -2.47 -6.59 -12.18
N ASP A 112 -3.44 -7.38 -12.61
CA ASP A 112 -4.19 -7.13 -13.83
C ASP A 112 -5.06 -5.87 -13.66
N TYR A 113 -5.72 -5.74 -12.50
CA TYR A 113 -6.51 -4.57 -12.14
C TYR A 113 -5.76 -3.66 -11.17
N ARG A 114 -4.82 -2.87 -11.71
CA ARG A 114 -3.99 -1.94 -10.93
C ARG A 114 -4.81 -0.77 -10.38
N GLN A 115 -5.21 -0.87 -9.11
CA GLN A 115 -5.93 0.20 -8.43
C GLN A 115 -4.99 1.28 -7.89
N TRP A 116 -5.50 2.50 -7.78
CA TRP A 116 -4.80 3.57 -7.08
C TRP A 116 -4.79 3.29 -5.57
N ASP A 117 -3.60 3.08 -5.00
CA ASP A 117 -3.42 2.96 -3.55
C ASP A 117 -2.90 4.29 -2.98
N PRO A 118 -3.74 5.03 -2.23
CA PRO A 118 -3.33 6.31 -1.63
C PRO A 118 -2.25 6.12 -0.56
N THR A 119 -2.24 5.01 0.17
CA THR A 119 -1.24 4.76 1.23
C THR A 119 0.13 4.60 0.61
N ALA A 120 0.26 3.66 -0.34
CA ALA A 120 1.54 3.40 -0.98
C ALA A 120 2.02 4.62 -1.79
N SER A 121 1.11 5.43 -2.34
CA SER A 121 1.47 6.67 -3.06
C SER A 121 1.97 7.73 -2.11
N THR A 122 1.32 7.90 -0.95
CA THR A 122 1.75 8.81 0.11
C THR A 122 3.14 8.44 0.63
N LEU A 123 3.41 7.15 0.86
CA LEU A 123 4.72 6.65 1.27
C LEU A 123 5.80 6.97 0.23
N SER A 124 5.50 6.77 -1.05
CA SER A 124 6.45 7.07 -2.15
C SER A 124 6.75 8.57 -2.23
N VAL A 125 5.73 9.43 -2.08
CA VAL A 125 5.90 10.88 -2.03
C VAL A 125 6.74 11.29 -0.83
N LEU A 126 6.48 10.74 0.37
CA LEU A 126 7.24 11.04 1.58
C LEU A 126 8.73 10.71 1.39
N ILE A 127 9.03 9.51 0.90
CA ILE A 127 10.40 9.10 0.58
C ILE A 127 11.03 10.05 -0.44
N GLY A 128 10.29 10.40 -1.52
CA GLY A 128 10.76 11.34 -2.54
C GLY A 128 11.11 12.72 -2.00
N VAL A 129 10.30 13.26 -1.08
CA VAL A 129 10.56 14.56 -0.44
C VAL A 129 11.86 14.50 0.36
N PHE A 130 12.05 13.47 1.20
CA PHE A 130 13.29 13.34 1.97
C PHE A 130 14.52 13.11 1.09
N SER A 131 14.39 12.32 0.02
CA SER A 131 15.48 12.15 -0.95
C SER A 131 15.81 13.46 -1.66
N ALA A 132 14.81 14.26 -2.02
CA ALA A 132 15.03 15.58 -2.63
C ALA A 132 15.72 16.54 -1.66
N VAL A 133 15.31 16.56 -0.38
CA VAL A 133 15.96 17.34 0.68
C VAL A 133 17.41 16.91 0.85
N ALA A 134 17.69 15.61 0.94
CA ALA A 134 19.05 15.09 1.07
C ALA A 134 19.93 15.46 -0.13
N LEU A 135 19.42 15.34 -1.36
CA LEU A 135 20.14 15.79 -2.56
C LEU A 135 20.38 17.31 -2.55
N ALA A 136 19.39 18.10 -2.16
CA ALA A 136 19.53 19.55 -2.07
C ALA A 136 20.61 19.95 -1.05
N LEU A 137 20.68 19.27 0.09
CA LEU A 137 21.74 19.47 1.07
C LEU A 137 23.12 19.16 0.47
N ILE A 138 23.28 17.99 -0.16
CA ILE A 138 24.55 17.58 -0.78
C ILE A 138 24.98 18.59 -1.84
N PHE A 139 24.06 19.04 -2.71
CA PHE A 139 24.37 20.03 -3.74
C PHE A 139 24.56 21.45 -3.20
N ALA A 140 24.06 21.75 -2.00
CA ALA A 140 24.33 22.99 -1.28
C ALA A 140 25.69 22.96 -0.54
N GLY A 141 26.44 21.86 -0.63
CA GLY A 141 27.72 21.68 0.06
C GLY A 141 27.57 21.21 1.51
N VAL A 142 26.46 20.55 1.85
CA VAL A 142 26.22 19.96 3.17
C VAL A 142 26.04 18.44 3.03
N PRO A 143 26.95 17.62 3.54
CA PRO A 143 28.10 17.97 4.37
C PRO A 143 29.27 18.51 3.51
N ASP A 144 30.22 19.18 4.14
CA ASP A 144 31.44 19.69 3.49
C ASP A 144 32.37 18.52 3.17
N THR A 145 32.06 17.80 2.08
CA THR A 145 32.76 16.61 1.64
C THR A 145 33.48 16.84 0.30
N ASP A 146 34.67 16.26 0.16
CA ASP A 146 35.41 16.26 -1.11
C ASP A 146 34.76 15.33 -2.16
N GLN A 147 33.80 14.49 -1.75
CA GLN A 147 33.20 13.45 -2.60
C GLN A 147 31.66 13.52 -2.64
N PRO A 148 31.06 14.66 -2.99
CA PRO A 148 29.60 14.84 -2.99
C PRO A 148 28.89 13.88 -3.94
N ALA A 149 29.56 13.47 -5.03
CA ALA A 149 29.03 12.50 -5.97
C ALA A 149 28.78 11.11 -5.34
N ILE A 150 29.62 10.68 -4.39
CA ILE A 150 29.47 9.38 -3.72
C ILE A 150 28.27 9.40 -2.78
N LEU A 151 28.05 10.49 -2.06
CA LEU A 151 26.86 10.69 -1.21
C LEU A 151 25.59 10.82 -2.06
N ALA A 152 25.66 11.58 -3.16
CA ALA A 152 24.50 11.83 -4.03
C ALA A 152 24.04 10.58 -4.78
N ALA A 153 24.94 9.67 -5.16
CA ALA A 153 24.62 8.50 -5.98
C ALA A 153 23.49 7.61 -5.41
N PRO A 154 23.58 7.05 -4.18
CA PRO A 154 22.53 6.19 -3.64
C PRO A 154 21.18 6.92 -3.46
N ILE A 155 21.21 8.19 -3.07
CA ILE A 155 20.01 9.00 -2.88
C ILE A 155 19.39 9.39 -4.23
N GLY A 156 20.21 9.67 -5.23
CA GLY A 156 19.80 9.94 -6.61
C GLY A 156 19.12 8.73 -7.24
N VAL A 157 19.68 7.53 -7.05
CA VAL A 157 19.04 6.27 -7.47
C VAL A 157 17.67 6.10 -6.80
N LEU A 158 17.60 6.31 -5.48
CA LEU A 158 16.33 6.27 -4.74
C LEU A 158 15.32 7.27 -5.32
N PHE A 159 15.72 8.50 -5.58
CA PHE A 159 14.87 9.54 -6.13
C PHE A 159 14.33 9.17 -7.52
N VAL A 160 15.19 8.63 -8.39
CA VAL A 160 14.77 8.12 -9.71
C VAL A 160 13.78 6.96 -9.57
N VAL A 161 14.00 6.03 -8.63
CA VAL A 161 13.07 4.93 -8.35
C VAL A 161 11.72 5.48 -7.87
N VAL A 162 11.70 6.47 -6.97
CA VAL A 162 10.47 7.14 -6.52
C VAL A 162 9.70 7.72 -7.71
N ILE A 163 10.36 8.56 -8.52
CA ILE A 163 9.72 9.19 -9.68
C ILE A 163 9.20 8.13 -10.65
N GLY A 164 10.03 7.13 -10.96
CA GLY A 164 9.67 6.03 -11.84
C GLY A 164 8.42 5.29 -11.37
N THR A 165 8.32 4.98 -10.07
CA THR A 165 7.14 4.32 -9.51
C THR A 165 5.90 5.21 -9.48
N LEU A 166 6.03 6.51 -9.17
CA LEU A 166 4.91 7.46 -9.21
C LEU A 166 4.38 7.63 -10.63
N VAL A 167 5.27 7.82 -11.61
CA VAL A 167 4.91 7.93 -13.04
C VAL A 167 4.28 6.63 -13.52
N ALA A 168 4.85 5.47 -13.17
CA ALA A 168 4.27 4.19 -13.53
C ALA A 168 2.89 3.99 -12.91
N ARG A 169 2.68 4.39 -11.65
CA ARG A 169 1.37 4.36 -10.99
C ARG A 169 0.34 5.24 -11.67
N TYR A 170 0.74 6.44 -12.08
CA TYR A 170 -0.13 7.35 -12.80
C TYR A 170 -0.43 6.91 -14.24
N ARG A 171 0.52 6.28 -14.94
CA ARG A 171 0.33 5.88 -16.35
C ARG A 171 -0.30 4.50 -16.53
N ARG A 172 -0.12 3.59 -15.58
CA ARG A 172 -0.52 2.18 -15.71
C ARG A 172 -1.67 1.79 -14.79
N TYR A 173 -2.34 2.75 -14.14
CA TYR A 173 -3.56 2.43 -13.39
C TYR A 173 -4.64 1.89 -14.34
N SER A 174 -5.38 0.89 -13.88
CA SER A 174 -6.49 0.36 -14.68
C SER A 174 -7.71 1.27 -14.52
N VAL A 175 -8.28 1.68 -15.65
CA VAL A 175 -9.56 2.40 -15.71
C VAL A 175 -10.72 1.41 -15.72
N GLU A 176 -10.46 0.15 -16.05
CA GLU A 176 -11.47 -0.90 -16.16
C GLU A 176 -11.82 -1.49 -14.80
N ALA A 177 -13.11 -1.77 -14.62
CA ALA A 177 -13.60 -2.39 -13.40
C ALA A 177 -13.25 -3.89 -13.41
N PRO A 178 -12.78 -4.44 -12.28
CA PRO A 178 -12.58 -5.88 -12.15
C PRO A 178 -13.90 -6.64 -12.34
N PRO A 179 -13.85 -7.90 -12.85
CA PRO A 179 -15.04 -8.70 -13.02
C PRO A 179 -15.63 -9.08 -11.65
N ARG A 180 -16.95 -9.13 -11.59
CA ARG A 180 -17.65 -9.53 -10.36
C ARG A 180 -17.44 -11.01 -10.09
N ILE A 181 -17.20 -11.33 -8.82
CA ILE A 181 -17.05 -12.72 -8.37
C ILE A 181 -18.41 -13.37 -8.13
N ASN A 182 -18.57 -14.59 -8.64
CA ASN A 182 -19.66 -15.47 -8.27
C ASN A 182 -19.34 -16.21 -6.96
N VAL A 183 -20.05 -15.85 -5.88
CA VAL A 183 -19.84 -16.42 -4.54
C VAL A 183 -20.03 -17.93 -4.50
N ARG A 184 -20.82 -18.50 -5.41
CA ARG A 184 -21.13 -19.94 -5.48
C ARG A 184 -19.96 -20.79 -5.95
N GLU A 185 -19.00 -20.19 -6.66
CA GLU A 185 -17.86 -20.87 -7.26
C GLU A 185 -16.62 -20.82 -6.38
N LEU A 186 -16.70 -20.13 -5.23
CA LEU A 186 -15.56 -19.90 -4.34
C LEU A 186 -15.27 -21.12 -3.46
N SER A 187 -13.98 -21.42 -3.34
CA SER A 187 -13.49 -22.34 -2.31
C SER A 187 -13.64 -21.75 -0.90
N SER A 188 -13.52 -22.61 0.13
CA SER A 188 -13.56 -22.18 1.53
C SER A 188 -12.51 -21.13 1.87
N ASP A 189 -11.33 -21.24 1.28
CA ASP A 189 -10.19 -20.36 1.54
C ASP A 189 -10.40 -18.98 0.90
N GLU A 190 -10.93 -18.94 -0.32
CA GLU A 190 -11.26 -17.70 -1.03
C GLU A 190 -12.40 -16.97 -0.33
N MET A 191 -13.42 -17.71 0.12
CA MET A 191 -14.50 -17.16 0.95
C MET A 191 -13.96 -16.54 2.24
N ALA A 192 -13.03 -17.22 2.92
CA ALA A 192 -12.42 -16.71 4.15
C ALA A 192 -11.65 -15.39 3.91
N VAL A 193 -11.00 -15.22 2.75
CA VAL A 193 -10.34 -13.96 2.38
C VAL A 193 -11.36 -12.83 2.18
N LEU A 194 -12.47 -13.09 1.49
CA LEU A 194 -13.52 -12.07 1.29
C LEU A 194 -14.20 -11.70 2.62
N LEU A 195 -14.48 -12.67 3.49
CA LEU A 195 -15.02 -12.43 4.83
C LEU A 195 -14.06 -11.61 5.69
N LYS A 196 -12.75 -11.90 5.60
CA LYS A 196 -11.72 -11.10 6.28
C LYS A 196 -11.71 -9.65 5.78
N SER A 197 -11.80 -9.45 4.46
CA SER A 197 -11.86 -8.12 3.85
C SER A 197 -13.12 -7.35 4.31
N ARG A 198 -14.28 -8.03 4.35
CA ARG A 198 -15.53 -7.48 4.92
C ARG A 198 -15.35 -7.07 6.38
N ARG A 199 -14.77 -7.94 7.21
CA ARG A 199 -14.53 -7.68 8.62
C ARG A 199 -13.65 -6.45 8.85
N GLN A 200 -12.63 -6.24 8.02
CA GLN A 200 -11.81 -5.02 8.07
C GLN A 200 -12.62 -3.76 7.78
N GLY A 201 -13.52 -3.81 6.79
CA GLY A 201 -14.49 -2.74 6.51
C GLY A 201 -15.41 -2.47 7.72
N LEU A 202 -16.00 -3.51 8.31
CA LEU A 202 -16.85 -3.40 9.50
C LEU A 202 -16.09 -2.81 10.70
N VAL A 203 -14.84 -3.23 10.95
CA VAL A 203 -14.01 -2.67 12.03
C VAL A 203 -13.81 -1.17 11.83
N ARG A 204 -13.60 -0.73 10.57
CA ARG A 204 -13.47 0.69 10.25
C ARG A 204 -14.77 1.45 10.47
N LEU A 205 -15.91 0.91 10.06
CA LEU A 205 -17.24 1.51 10.29
C LEU A 205 -17.55 1.65 11.78
N ARG A 206 -17.25 0.61 12.55
CA ARG A 206 -17.38 0.61 14.01
C ARG A 206 -16.50 1.67 14.66
N GLY A 207 -15.23 1.76 14.25
CA GLY A 207 -14.31 2.80 14.73
C GLY A 207 -14.76 4.23 14.42
N ARG A 208 -15.68 4.41 13.48
CA ARG A 208 -16.30 5.69 13.12
C ARG A 208 -17.68 5.90 13.75
N GLY A 209 -18.18 4.95 14.54
CA GLY A 209 -19.50 5.02 15.17
C GLY A 209 -20.69 4.88 14.21
N ILE A 210 -20.46 4.41 12.98
CA ILE A 210 -21.53 4.23 11.97
C ILE A 210 -22.38 2.99 12.27
N ILE A 211 -21.75 1.98 12.88
CA ILE A 211 -22.41 0.75 13.33
C ILE A 211 -22.09 0.53 14.81
N THR A 212 -23.08 0.01 15.53
CA THR A 212 -22.98 -0.38 16.94
C THR A 212 -22.25 -1.71 17.12
N HIS A 213 -21.91 -2.05 18.35
CA HIS A 213 -21.28 -3.35 18.66
C HIS A 213 -22.20 -4.54 18.36
N ALA A 214 -23.50 -4.40 18.65
CA ALA A 214 -24.50 -5.43 18.37
C ALA A 214 -24.62 -5.68 16.86
N GLU A 215 -24.75 -4.60 16.08
CA GLU A 215 -24.80 -4.67 14.61
C GLU A 215 -23.53 -5.28 14.01
N PHE A 216 -22.35 -4.94 14.55
CA PHE A 216 -21.09 -5.51 14.10
C PHE A 216 -21.10 -7.04 14.18
N GLU A 217 -21.53 -7.62 15.31
CA GLU A 217 -21.55 -9.08 15.46
C GLU A 217 -22.57 -9.75 14.54
N THR A 218 -23.74 -9.12 14.36
CA THR A 218 -24.77 -9.62 13.44
C THR A 218 -24.26 -9.60 12.00
N PHE A 219 -23.62 -8.51 11.58
CA PHE A 219 -23.07 -8.38 10.23
C PHE A 219 -21.86 -9.27 9.98
N ASP A 220 -20.97 -9.45 10.95
CA ASP A 220 -19.79 -10.32 10.81
C ASP A 220 -20.18 -11.79 10.60
N LYS A 221 -21.29 -12.24 11.19
CA LYS A 221 -21.84 -13.60 11.04
C LYS A 221 -22.73 -13.79 9.80
N SER A 222 -23.18 -12.72 9.17
CA SER A 222 -24.06 -12.79 7.99
C SER A 222 -23.34 -13.45 6.80
N PRO A 223 -24.03 -14.22 5.93
CA PRO A 223 -23.40 -14.75 4.72
C PRO A 223 -23.05 -13.65 3.72
N LEU A 224 -22.02 -13.85 2.90
CA LEU A 224 -21.77 -13.02 1.73
C LEU A 224 -22.84 -13.33 0.69
N SER A 225 -23.75 -12.40 0.44
CA SER A 225 -24.77 -12.53 -0.60
C SER A 225 -24.33 -11.78 -1.86
N SER A 226 -24.46 -12.43 -3.01
CA SER A 226 -24.34 -11.80 -4.32
C SER A 226 -25.65 -11.15 -4.77
N GLN A 227 -26.60 -10.92 -3.85
CA GLN A 227 -27.90 -10.36 -4.19
C GLN A 227 -27.69 -8.97 -4.81
N THR A 228 -27.65 -9.02 -6.13
CA THR A 228 -27.99 -7.91 -7.00
C THR A 228 -29.39 -7.57 -6.56
N GLY A 229 -29.63 -6.32 -6.14
CA GLY A 229 -30.98 -5.86 -5.88
C GLY A 229 -31.83 -6.23 -7.08
N SER A 230 -32.63 -7.28 -6.95
CA SER A 230 -33.92 -7.31 -7.62
C SER A 230 -34.75 -6.34 -6.79
N GLU A 231 -34.79 -5.09 -7.23
CA GLU A 231 -35.91 -4.18 -6.97
C GLU A 231 -35.70 -2.89 -7.77
N VAL A 232 -36.51 -2.82 -8.84
CA VAL A 232 -37.15 -1.65 -9.49
C VAL A 232 -36.28 -0.68 -10.28
#